data_AF-A0A661M1R3-F1
#
_entry.id   AF-A0A661M1R3-F1
#
_cell.length_a   1.000
_cell.length_b   1.000
_cell.length_c   1.000
_cell.angle_alpha   90.00
_cell.angle_beta   90.00
_cell.angle_gamma   90.00
#
_symmetry.space_group_name_H-M   'P 1'
#
loop_
_entity.id
_entity.type
_entity.pdbx_description
1 polymer ?
#
loop_
_entity_poly.entity_id
_entity_poly.type
_entity_poly.pdbx_seq_one_letter_code
_entity_poly.pdbx_strand_id
1 'polypeptide(L)' 'MSFRFWRRIRIAPGVTLNLSRSGGSLSFGPRGAKLTIGSRGKRATVGLPGTG' A
#
# COMPACT_ATOMS: atom_id res chain seq x y z
N MET A 1 -20.66 -5.57 -19.38
CA MET A 1 -19.38 -4.89 -19.07
C MET A 1 -19.10 -4.97 -17.57
N SER A 2 -18.00 -5.61 -17.15
CA SER A 2 -17.69 -5.80 -15.72
C SER A 2 -17.09 -4.52 -15.11
N PHE A 3 -17.71 -3.97 -14.07
CA PHE A 3 -17.17 -2.86 -13.28
C PHE A 3 -15.90 -3.33 -12.54
N ARG A 4 -14.74 -3.02 -13.13
CA ARG A 4 -13.43 -3.26 -12.51
C ARG A 4 -13.10 -2.08 -11.60
N PHE A 5 -13.63 -2.10 -10.38
CA PHE A 5 -13.36 -1.09 -9.37
C PHE A 5 -11.93 -1.26 -8.82
N TRP A 6 -11.03 -0.38 -9.26
CA TRP A 6 -9.70 -0.20 -8.70
C TRP A 6 -9.41 1.29 -8.60
N ARG A 7 -9.06 1.75 -7.41
CA ARG A 7 -8.78 3.17 -7.14
C ARG A 7 -7.58 3.30 -6.21
N ARG A 8 -6.52 3.95 -6.68
CA ARG A 8 -5.37 4.32 -5.85
C ARG A 8 -5.49 5.79 -5.45
N ILE A 9 -5.54 6.05 -4.16
CA ILE A 9 -5.67 7.39 -3.56
C ILE A 9 -4.41 7.65 -2.74
N ARG A 10 -3.73 8.77 -3.01
CA ARG A 10 -2.60 9.25 -2.18
C ARG A 10 -3.18 10.19 -1.14
N ILE A 11 -3.05 9.85 0.14
CA ILE A 11 -3.63 10.63 1.24
C ILE A 11 -2.60 11.61 1.78
N ALA A 12 -1.35 11.17 1.93
CA ALA A 12 -0.24 11.97 2.43
C ALA A 12 1.07 11.52 1.76
N PRO A 13 2.14 12.33 1.78
CA PRO A 13 3.48 11.87 1.38
C PRO A 13 3.88 10.64 2.21
N GLY A 14 4.12 9.51 1.53
CA GLY A 14 4.40 8.23 2.17
C GLY A 14 3.17 7.38 2.49
N VAL A 15 1.93 7.88 2.31
CA VAL A 15 0.69 7.14 2.56
C VAL A 15 -0.16 7.01 1.29
N THR A 16 -0.37 5.77 0.85
CA THR A 16 -1.16 5.42 -0.33
C THR A 16 -2.20 4.37 0.00
N LEU A 17 -3.44 4.61 -0.37
CA LEU A 17 -4.56 3.70 -0.19
C LEU A 17 -4.97 3.13 -1.55
N ASN A 18 -4.91 1.81 -1.72
CA ASN A 18 -5.40 1.09 -2.88
C ASN A 18 -6.73 0.42 -2.53
N LEU A 19 -7.82 0.90 -3.11
CA LEU A 19 -9.12 0.27 -3.07
C LEU A 19 -9.29 -0.65 -4.27
N SER A 20 -9.76 -1.87 -4.03
CA SER A 20 -10.14 -2.81 -5.08
C SER A 20 -11.44 -3.51 -4.70
N ARG A 21 -12.09 -4.15 -5.68
CA ARG A 21 -13.33 -4.91 -5.46
C ARG A 21 -13.21 -6.02 -4.41
N SER A 22 -12.01 -6.60 -4.23
CA SER A 22 -11.75 -7.68 -3.27
C SER A 22 -11.21 -7.19 -1.92
N GLY A 23 -11.07 -5.87 -1.74
CA GLY A 23 -10.62 -5.26 -0.49
C GLY A 23 -9.65 -4.10 -0.69
N GLY A 24 -9.54 -3.27 0.34
CA GLY A 24 -8.60 -2.16 0.42
C GLY A 24 -7.23 -2.58 0.95
N SER A 25 -6.20 -1.84 0.58
CA SER A 25 -4.88 -1.88 1.21
C SER A 25 -4.32 -0.48 1.40
N LEU A 26 -3.82 -0.19 2.59
CA LEU A 26 -3.18 1.04 2.97
C LEU A 26 -1.67 0.78 3.09
N SER A 27 -0.87 1.44 2.28
CA SER A 27 0.58 1.50 2.48
C SER A 27 0.97 2.82 3.11
N PHE A 28 1.76 2.80 4.18
CA PHE A 28 2.29 3.97 4.84
C PHE A 28 3.76 3.76 5.25
N GLY A 29 4.60 4.76 4.99
CA GLY A 29 5.97 4.81 5.51
C GLY A 29 6.99 5.43 4.55
N PRO A 30 8.15 5.87 5.08
CA PRO A 30 9.22 6.50 4.31
C PRO A 30 9.94 5.51 3.37
N ARG A 31 10.80 6.05 2.48
CA ARG A 31 11.72 5.23 1.67
C ARG A 31 12.61 4.41 2.61
N GLY A 32 12.59 3.09 2.48
CA GLY A 32 13.32 2.16 3.36
C GLY A 32 12.51 1.54 4.50
N ALA A 33 11.31 2.04 4.81
CA ALA A 33 10.42 1.41 5.79
C ALA A 33 8.97 1.64 5.40
N LYS A 34 8.36 0.66 4.73
CA LYS A 34 6.99 0.71 4.21
C LYS A 34 6.14 -0.35 4.87
N LEU A 35 5.10 0.08 5.58
CA LEU A 35 4.07 -0.81 6.12
C LEU A 35 2.89 -0.84 5.16
N THR A 36 2.37 -2.01 4.83
CA THR A 36 1.19 -2.21 3.98
C THR A 36 0.18 -3.06 4.71
N ILE A 37 -0.98 -2.49 5.04
CA ILE A 37 -2.08 -3.18 5.70
C ILE A 37 -3.19 -3.36 4.69
N GLY A 38 -3.54 -4.58 4.32
CA GLY A 38 -4.64 -4.84 3.40
C GLY A 38 -5.52 -6.01 3.80
N SER A 39 -6.53 -6.29 2.97
CA SER A 39 -7.48 -7.39 3.19
C SER A 39 -6.84 -8.78 3.33
N ARG A 40 -5.65 -9.00 2.75
CA ARG A 40 -4.87 -10.24 2.87
C ARG A 40 -3.92 -10.26 4.08
N GLY A 41 -3.81 -9.17 4.83
CA GLY A 41 -2.97 -9.07 6.02
C GLY A 41 -2.03 -7.86 6.02
N LYS A 42 -1.15 -7.83 7.03
CA LYS A 42 -0.17 -6.78 7.27
C LYS A 42 1.19 -7.22 6.72
N ARG A 43 1.74 -6.45 5.79
CA ARG A 43 3.08 -6.63 5.21
C ARG A 43 3.96 -5.45 5.61
N ALA A 44 4.94 -5.70 6.46
CA ALA A 44 6.00 -4.74 6.73
C ALA A 44 7.15 -5.00 5.75
N THR A 45 7.59 -3.97 5.04
CA THR A 45 8.81 -3.97 4.23
C THR A 45 9.77 -2.99 4.88
N VAL A 46 10.79 -3.51 5.52
CA VAL A 46 11.93 -2.72 5.99
C VAL A 46 13.06 -3.03 5.03
N GLY A 47 13.49 -2.02 4.28
CA GLY A 47 14.71 -2.09 3.49
C GLY A 47 15.90 -1.90 4.42
N LEU A 48 16.91 -2.74 4.26
CA LEU A 48 18.21 -2.48 4.88
C LEU A 48 18.77 -1.22 4.21
N PRO A 49 19.00 -0.11 4.95
CA PRO A 49 19.64 1.06 4.37
C PRO A 49 21.03 0.63 3.87
N GLY A 50 21.27 0.72 2.56
CA GLY A 50 22.54 0.32 1.94
C GLY A 50 22.49 -0.90 1.01
N THR A 51 21.35 -1.56 0.84
CA THR A 51 21.18 -2.55 -0.24
C THR A 51 20.72 -1.85 -1.52
N GLY A 52 21.66 -1.15 -2.16
CA GLY A 52 21.53 -0.66 -3.54
C GLY A 52 21.83 -1.75 -4.55
#